data_AF-A0A8S1M9V1-F1
#
_entry.id   AF-A0A8S1M9V1-F1
#
_cell.length_a   1.000
_cell.length_b   1.000
_cell.length_c   1.000
_cell.angle_alpha   90.00
_cell.angle_beta   90.00
_cell.angle_gamma   90.00
#
_symmetry.space_group_name_H-M   'P 1'
#
loop_
_entity.id
_entity.type
_entity.pdbx_description
1 polymer ?
#
loop_
_entity_poly.entity_id
_entity_poly.type
_entity_poly.pdbx_seq_one_letter_code
_entity_poly.pdbx_strand_id
1 'polypeptide(L)'
;MEKVICLWSLNQKVIISFEHTLLVYGKYVGDHKLSSFIFSQTHINLQKYDAKQYAIYFNSNYGPSFGNEYDIKIGSDFTKGYSKLDISYSFSNFKYGHYDLDLFGQIKPEIKECQIYESQLG
;
A
#
# COMPACT_ATOMS: atom_id res chain seq x y z
N MET A 1 -0.89 -8.62 -15.79
CA MET A 1 -1.69 -9.30 -14.75
C MET A 1 -1.66 -8.41 -13.53
N GLU A 2 -2.80 -8.05 -12.97
CA GLU A 2 -2.89 -7.12 -11.83
C GLU A 2 -3.02 -7.93 -10.54
N LYS A 3 -2.30 -7.53 -9.49
CA LYS A 3 -2.45 -8.10 -8.14
C LYS A 3 -3.13 -7.09 -7.25
N VAL A 4 -4.13 -7.56 -6.52
CA VAL A 4 -4.86 -6.77 -5.53
C VAL A 4 -4.66 -7.41 -4.16
N ILE A 5 -4.08 -6.68 -3.23
CA ILE A 5 -3.96 -7.07 -1.83
C ILE A 5 -5.02 -6.33 -1.04
N CYS A 6 -5.85 -7.08 -0.32
CA CYS A 6 -6.79 -6.52 0.64
C CYS A 6 -6.30 -6.84 2.06
N LEU A 7 -6.21 -5.82 2.90
CA LEU A 7 -5.77 -5.91 4.28
C LEU A 7 -6.89 -5.44 5.20
N TRP A 8 -7.16 -6.21 6.25
CA TRP A 8 -8.10 -5.84 7.29
C TRP A 8 -7.37 -5.66 8.62
N SER A 9 -7.70 -4.57 9.29
CA SER A 9 -7.28 -4.28 10.65
C SER A 9 -8.49 -3.74 11.41
N LEU A 10 -8.88 -4.44 12.47
CA LEU A 10 -10.14 -4.16 13.18
C LEU A 10 -11.33 -4.17 12.20
N ASN A 11 -12.04 -3.03 12.06
CA ASN A 11 -13.17 -2.84 11.16
C ASN A 11 -12.81 -1.98 9.93
N GLN A 12 -11.51 -1.82 9.63
CA GLN A 12 -11.03 -1.01 8.52
C GLN A 12 -10.37 -1.88 7.45
N LYS A 13 -10.64 -1.54 6.19
CA LYS A 13 -10.07 -2.20 5.02
C LYS A 13 -9.17 -1.24 4.24
N VAL A 14 -8.01 -1.73 3.85
CA VAL A 14 -7.11 -1.08 2.90
C VAL A 14 -6.91 -2.01 1.71
N ILE A 15 -6.97 -1.44 0.51
CA ILE A 15 -6.77 -2.15 -0.75
C ILE A 15 -5.54 -1.56 -1.42
N ILE A 16 -4.63 -2.42 -1.83
CA ILE A 16 -3.42 -2.08 -2.56
C ILE A 16 -3.52 -2.79 -3.89
N SER A 17 -3.46 -2.05 -5.00
CA SER A 17 -3.33 -2.63 -6.32
C SER A 17 -2.01 -2.27 -6.94
N PHE A 18 -1.41 -3.23 -7.65
CA PHE A 18 -0.22 -3.03 -8.46
C PHE A 18 -0.18 -4.07 -9.59
N GLU A 19 0.41 -3.68 -10.72
CA GLU A 19 0.64 -4.63 -11.80
C GLU A 19 1.74 -5.63 -11.40
N HIS A 20 1.66 -6.85 -11.93
CA HIS A 20 2.60 -7.93 -11.69
C HIS A 20 4.02 -7.52 -12.10
N THR A 21 4.75 -6.98 -11.13
CA THR A 21 6.17 -6.71 -11.26
C THR A 21 6.95 -7.85 -10.61
N LEU A 22 8.01 -8.32 -11.27
CA LEU A 22 8.93 -9.28 -10.67
C LEU A 22 9.47 -8.68 -9.37
N LEU A 23 8.97 -9.16 -8.24
CA LEU A 23 9.48 -8.77 -6.93
C LEU A 23 10.88 -9.37 -6.79
N VAL A 24 11.88 -8.50 -6.73
CA VAL A 24 13.25 -8.91 -6.49
C VAL A 24 13.53 -8.75 -5.00
N TYR A 25 13.88 -9.85 -4.35
CA TYR A 25 14.20 -9.87 -2.92
C TYR A 25 15.24 -8.80 -2.57
N GLY A 26 14.94 -7.98 -1.56
CA GLY A 26 15.84 -6.95 -1.06
C GLY A 26 16.04 -5.76 -2.00
N LYS A 27 15.24 -5.63 -3.05
CA LYS A 27 15.28 -4.49 -3.98
C LYS A 27 13.92 -3.82 -4.10
N TYR A 28 13.99 -2.53 -4.38
CA TYR A 28 12.83 -1.77 -4.77
C TYR A 28 12.44 -2.08 -6.21
N VAL A 29 11.14 -2.01 -6.42
CA VAL A 29 10.48 -2.21 -7.69
C VAL A 29 9.69 -0.94 -7.99
N GLY A 30 9.93 -0.36 -9.16
CA GLY A 30 9.20 0.83 -9.62
C GLY A 30 7.88 0.46 -10.29
N ASP A 31 6.97 1.42 -10.37
CA ASP A 31 5.78 1.35 -11.21
C ASP A 31 5.91 2.37 -12.34
N HIS A 32 6.34 1.89 -13.51
CA HIS A 32 6.56 2.75 -14.67
C HIS A 32 5.27 3.15 -15.38
N LYS A 33 4.16 2.46 -15.10
CA LYS A 33 2.84 2.72 -15.70
C LYS A 33 1.98 3.63 -14.85
N LEU A 34 2.40 3.93 -13.61
CA LEU A 34 1.64 4.73 -12.65
C LEU A 34 0.23 4.18 -12.46
N SER A 35 0.16 2.86 -12.38
CA SER A 35 -1.09 2.07 -12.32
C SER A 35 -1.41 1.62 -10.89
N SER A 36 -0.41 1.63 -10.01
CA SER A 36 -0.54 1.23 -8.62
C SER A 36 -1.32 2.28 -7.85
N PHE A 37 -2.23 1.80 -6.99
CA PHE A 37 -3.02 2.67 -6.15
C PHE A 37 -3.25 2.06 -4.77
N ILE A 38 -3.46 2.94 -3.80
CA ILE A 38 -3.93 2.60 -2.47
C ILE A 38 -5.33 3.19 -2.30
N PHE A 39 -6.24 2.36 -1.83
CA PHE A 39 -7.56 2.77 -1.38
C PHE A 39 -7.69 2.45 0.11
N SER A 40 -8.17 3.41 0.88
CA SER A 40 -8.50 3.22 2.29
C SER A 40 -10.00 3.44 2.51
N GLN A 41 -10.59 2.62 3.38
CA GLN A 41 -11.97 2.83 3.81
C GLN A 41 -12.11 4.04 4.75
N THR A 42 -11.07 4.39 5.53
CA THR A 42 -11.09 5.58 6.40
C THR A 42 -11.00 6.86 5.58
N HIS A 43 -10.32 6.81 4.45
CA HIS A 43 -10.14 7.94 3.53
C HIS A 43 -10.67 7.51 2.17
N ILE A 44 -11.97 7.70 1.93
CA ILE A 44 -12.73 7.29 0.72
C ILE A 44 -12.22 8.03 -0.53
N ASN A 45 -10.99 7.75 -0.92
CA ASN A 45 -10.25 8.38 -1.99
C ASN A 45 -9.16 7.41 -2.47
N LEU A 46 -8.96 7.40 -3.78
CA LEU A 46 -7.88 6.65 -4.41
C LEU A 46 -6.60 7.49 -4.36
N GLN A 47 -5.55 6.92 -3.80
CA GLN A 47 -4.20 7.47 -3.83
C GLN A 47 -3.43 6.79 -4.93
N LYS A 48 -2.88 7.58 -5.85
CA LYS A 48 -2.11 7.04 -6.97
C LYS A 48 -0.64 7.21 -6.67
N TYR A 49 0.14 6.23 -7.12
CA TYR A 49 1.58 6.34 -7.08
C TYR A 49 2.04 7.44 -8.05
N ASP A 50 2.77 8.43 -7.56
CA ASP A 50 3.20 9.60 -8.36
C ASP A 50 4.68 9.55 -8.78
N ALA A 51 5.47 8.70 -8.13
CA ALA A 51 6.85 8.41 -8.50
C ALA A 51 6.93 7.27 -9.52
N LYS A 52 8.07 7.13 -10.22
CA LYS A 52 8.34 5.98 -11.10
C LYS A 52 9.20 4.90 -10.44
N GLN A 53 9.72 5.17 -9.24
CA GLN A 53 10.76 4.38 -8.58
C GLN A 53 10.43 4.26 -7.10
N TYR A 54 10.64 3.06 -6.53
CA TYR A 54 10.38 2.74 -5.12
C TYR A 54 8.90 2.51 -4.79
N ALA A 55 8.14 1.91 -5.70
CA ALA A 55 6.71 1.64 -5.52
C ALA A 55 6.46 0.49 -4.56
N ILE A 56 7.29 -0.55 -4.64
CA ILE A 56 7.17 -1.77 -3.83
C ILE A 56 8.56 -2.20 -3.40
N TYR A 57 8.69 -2.65 -2.16
CA TYR A 57 9.87 -3.31 -1.63
C TYR A 57 9.46 -4.59 -0.92
N PHE A 58 10.26 -5.65 -1.06
CA PHE A 58 10.00 -6.89 -0.33
C PHE A 58 11.30 -7.44 0.27
N ASN A 59 11.24 -7.79 1.55
CA ASN A 59 12.30 -8.46 2.28
C ASN A 59 11.69 -9.41 3.31
N SER A 60 12.14 -10.67 3.36
CA SER A 60 11.56 -11.68 4.26
C SER A 60 11.66 -11.33 5.74
N ASN A 61 12.64 -10.51 6.14
CA ASN A 61 12.84 -10.10 7.53
C ASN A 61 11.96 -8.91 7.94
N TYR A 62 11.45 -8.15 6.97
CA TYR A 62 10.70 -6.91 7.23
C TYR A 62 9.31 -6.88 6.61
N GLY A 63 8.97 -7.86 5.79
CA GLY A 63 7.76 -7.97 5.01
C GLY A 63 7.73 -7.03 3.79
N PRO A 64 6.58 -6.95 3.10
CA PRO A 64 6.40 -6.03 2.00
C PRO A 64 6.16 -4.59 2.48
N SER A 65 6.69 -3.64 1.72
CA SER A 65 6.37 -2.21 1.85
C SER A 65 5.94 -1.65 0.51
N PHE A 66 5.07 -0.64 0.56
CA PHE A 66 4.53 0.07 -0.59
C PHE A 66 4.80 1.56 -0.42
N GLY A 67 5.38 2.16 -1.44
CA GLY A 67 5.80 3.55 -1.49
C GLY A 67 7.20 3.79 -0.90
N ASN A 68 7.80 4.92 -1.30
CA ASN A 68 9.06 5.39 -0.75
C ASN A 68 8.81 5.87 0.70
N GLU A 69 9.72 5.55 1.61
CA GLU A 69 9.56 5.81 3.06
C GLU A 69 8.31 5.19 3.73
N TYR A 70 7.67 4.23 3.04
CA TYR A 70 6.63 3.34 3.56
C TYR A 70 5.26 4.00 3.82
N ASP A 71 4.52 4.33 2.76
CA ASP A 71 3.08 4.63 2.88
C ASP A 71 2.34 3.46 3.55
N ILE A 72 2.70 2.22 3.18
CA ILE A 72 2.31 1.01 3.90
C ILE A 72 3.55 0.14 4.11
N LYS A 73 3.72 -0.38 5.32
CA LYS A 73 4.62 -1.49 5.63
C LYS A 73 3.87 -2.57 6.36
N ILE A 74 3.99 -3.81 5.91
CA ILE A 74 3.42 -4.98 6.57
C ILE A 74 4.57 -5.78 7.13
N GLY A 75 4.47 -6.20 8.39
CA GLY A 75 5.42 -7.11 9.01
C GLY A 75 5.50 -8.44 8.26
N SER A 76 6.65 -9.10 8.32
CA SER A 76 6.87 -10.38 7.64
C SER A 76 5.96 -11.51 8.12
N ASP A 77 5.38 -11.38 9.31
CA ASP A 77 4.41 -12.29 9.89
C ASP A 77 2.95 -11.93 9.53
N PHE A 78 2.73 -10.85 8.79
CA PHE A 78 1.42 -10.31 8.43
C PHE A 78 0.50 -10.06 9.64
N THR A 79 1.05 -9.80 10.84
CA THR A 79 0.24 -9.50 12.04
C THR A 79 0.25 -8.02 12.41
N LYS A 80 1.29 -7.29 12.01
CA LYS A 80 1.48 -5.87 12.32
C LYS A 80 1.83 -5.10 11.07
N GLY A 81 1.59 -3.79 11.11
CA GLY A 81 2.06 -2.90 10.07
C GLY A 81 2.36 -1.50 10.57
N TYR A 82 2.70 -0.67 9.60
CA TYR A 82 2.77 0.77 9.71
C TYR A 82 2.05 1.34 8.50
N SER A 83 1.30 2.42 8.71
CA SER A 83 0.69 3.13 7.60
C SER A 83 0.78 4.63 7.78
N LYS A 84 1.10 5.32 6.70
CA LYS A 84 1.07 6.77 6.61
C LYS A 84 0.58 7.19 5.23
N LEU A 85 -0.25 8.22 5.21
CA LEU A 85 -0.81 8.81 4.00
C LEU A 85 0.15 9.79 3.34
N ASP A 86 -0.02 9.94 2.03
CA ASP A 86 0.49 11.07 1.24
C ASP A 86 2.03 11.22 1.31
N ILE A 87 2.76 10.09 1.26
CA ILE A 87 4.22 10.13 1.10
C ILE A 87 4.59 9.95 -0.37
N SER A 88 4.21 8.81 -0.95
CA SER A 88 4.47 8.47 -2.36
C SER A 88 3.21 8.05 -3.12
N TYR A 89 2.19 7.62 -2.38
CA TYR A 89 0.84 7.49 -2.92
C TYR A 89 0.08 8.74 -2.50
N SER A 90 0.01 9.71 -3.40
CA SER A 90 -0.55 11.02 -3.10
C SER A 90 -1.98 11.17 -3.58
N PHE A 91 -2.69 12.09 -2.95
CA PHE A 91 -4.00 12.52 -3.41
C PHE A 91 -3.84 13.66 -4.40
N SER A 92 -4.42 13.53 -5.60
CA SER A 92 -4.36 14.61 -6.60
C SER A 92 -5.08 15.90 -6.18
N ASN A 93 -5.86 15.89 -5.08
CA ASN A 93 -6.75 17.00 -4.68
C ASN A 93 -6.71 17.35 -3.17
N PHE A 94 -5.68 16.97 -2.40
CA PHE A 94 -5.67 17.29 -0.97
C PHE A 94 -5.37 18.79 -0.72
N LYS A 95 -6.36 19.51 -0.18
CA LYS A 95 -6.12 20.80 0.47
C LYS A 95 -5.71 20.54 1.92
N TYR A 96 -4.50 20.98 2.26
CA TYR A 96 -3.93 20.94 3.61
C TYR A 96 -4.96 21.24 4.70
N GLY A 97 -5.21 20.27 5.56
CA GLY A 97 -6.05 20.40 6.74
C GLY A 97 -5.96 19.13 7.58
N HIS A 98 -5.56 19.28 8.82
CA HIS A 98 -5.33 18.23 9.83
C HIS A 98 -6.38 17.10 9.81
N TYR A 99 -5.99 15.93 9.29
CA TYR A 99 -6.70 14.67 9.51
C TYR A 99 -5.68 13.58 9.82
N ASP A 100 -6.10 12.59 10.60
CA ASP A 100 -5.29 11.42 10.94
C ASP A 100 -4.68 10.83 9.67
N LEU A 101 -3.34 10.80 9.63
CA LEU A 101 -2.56 10.45 8.45
C LEU A 101 -2.42 8.93 8.29
N ASP A 102 -3.31 8.14 8.86
CA ASP A 102 -3.20 6.68 8.87
C ASP A 102 -4.25 6.01 7.98
N LEU A 103 -3.82 4.99 7.22
CA LEU A 103 -4.69 4.31 6.25
C LEU A 103 -5.72 3.39 6.90
N PHE A 104 -5.48 2.98 8.14
CA PHE A 104 -6.32 2.03 8.88
C PHE A 104 -7.05 2.70 10.07
N GLY A 105 -7.02 4.03 10.20
CA GLY A 105 -7.47 4.72 11.41
C GLY A 105 -6.50 4.57 12.60
N GLN A 106 -5.30 4.02 12.34
CA GLN A 106 -4.22 3.88 13.30
C GLN A 106 -2.86 3.77 12.60
N ILE A 107 -1.84 4.44 13.13
CA ILE A 107 -0.47 4.43 12.58
C ILE A 107 0.15 3.02 12.59
N LYS A 108 -0.20 2.19 13.58
CA LYS A 108 0.33 0.83 13.76
C LYS A 108 -0.81 -0.21 13.67
N PRO A 109 -1.27 -0.56 12.47
CA PRO A 109 -2.35 -1.52 12.32
C PRO A 109 -2.00 -2.91 12.83
N GLU A 110 -2.96 -3.56 13.47
CA GLU A 110 -2.94 -4.99 13.71
C GLU A 110 -3.69 -5.68 12.56
N ILE A 111 -2.95 -6.39 11.71
CA ILE A 111 -3.51 -7.04 10.52
C ILE A 111 -4.17 -8.35 10.98
N LYS A 112 -5.49 -8.42 10.80
CA LYS A 112 -6.31 -9.58 11.15
C LYS A 112 -6.49 -10.54 9.97
N GLU A 113 -6.48 -9.98 8.76
CA GLU A 113 -6.68 -10.73 7.53
C GLU A 113 -5.92 -10.07 6.38
N CYS A 114 -5.35 -10.91 5.52
CA CYS A 114 -4.68 -10.52 4.28
C CYS A 114 -5.17 -11.45 3.18
N GLN A 115 -5.77 -10.89 2.13
CA GLN A 115 -6.23 -11.63 0.95
C GLN A 115 -5.53 -11.07 -0.28
N ILE A 116 -5.06 -11.97 -1.15
CA ILE A 116 -4.39 -11.62 -2.39
C ILE A 116 -5.21 -12.17 -3.55
N TYR A 117 -5.56 -11.29 -4.47
CA TYR A 117 -6.28 -11.61 -5.69
C TYR A 117 -5.40 -11.32 -6.89
N GLU A 118 -5.51 -12.16 -7.91
CA GLU A 118 -4.86 -11.94 -9.20
C GLU A 118 -5.95 -11.82 -10.27
N SER A 119 -5.95 -10.70 -10.98
CA SER A 119 -6.86 -10.49 -12.12
C SER A 119 -6.16 -10.92 -13.40
N GLN A 120 -6.80 -11.83 -14.12
CA GLN A 120 -6.39 -12.25 -15.46
C GLN A 120 -7.00 -11.38 -16.57
N LEU A 121 -7.65 -10.26 -16.24
CA LEU A 121 -8.18 -9.35 -17.26
C LEU A 121 -7.01 -8.83 -18.11
N GLY A 122 -7.00 -9.27 -19.36
CA GLY A 122 -6.14 -8.82 -20.46
C GLY A 122 -6.98 -8.09 -21.49
#